data_AF-A0AAV4XC76-F1
#
_entry.id   AF-A0AAV4XC76-F1
#
_cell.length_a   1.000
_cell.length_b   1.000
_cell.length_c   1.000
_cell.angle_alpha   90.00
_cell.angle_beta   90.00
_cell.angle_gamma   90.00
#
_symmetry.space_group_name_H-M   'P 1'
#
loop_
_entity.id
_entity.type
_entity.pdbx_description
1 polymer ?
#
loop_
_entity_poly.entity_id
_entity_poly.type
_entity_poly.pdbx_seq_one_letter_code
_entity_poly.pdbx_strand_id
1 'polypeptide(L)'
;MFIIDILINFRTTYVNSNDEVVSHPGKIAVHYLRGWFIIDVVAAIPFDLLLVGKNSDETTTLIGLLKTARLLRLVRVARKIDRYSEYGAAVLLLLVAAFALIAHWLACIWYAIANAERSMQEPKIGWLDALANMTHQFYNNTQGGPSIKSKYVTALYFTFSSLTSVGFGNVSPNTNMEKIFAIIVMLVGSLMYASIFGNVSAIIQRLYSGTARYHTQLLRVKEFIRFHQIPNPLRQRLEEYFQHAWTYTNGIDMNMVLKGFPECLQADICLHLNRNLLNTCPGLQRCQSRMSPGTVDEIQDDACTSW
;
A
#
# COMPACT_ATOMS: atom_id res chain seq x y z
N MET A 1 8.16 -25.56 -5.73
CA MET A 1 8.27 -24.15 -5.30
C MET A 1 7.60 -23.88 -3.95
N PHE A 2 6.28 -24.05 -3.78
CA PHE A 2 5.60 -23.69 -2.51
C PHE A 2 6.05 -24.44 -1.26
N ILE A 3 6.33 -25.74 -1.36
CA ILE A 3 6.85 -26.55 -0.25
C ILE A 3 8.27 -26.10 0.13
N ILE A 4 9.08 -25.69 -0.85
CA ILE A 4 10.43 -25.18 -0.64
C ILE A 4 10.39 -23.86 0.13
N ASP A 5 9.45 -22.99 -0.20
CA ASP A 5 9.24 -21.70 0.48
C ASP A 5 8.83 -21.89 1.97
N ILE A 6 8.00 -22.90 2.26
CA ILE A 6 7.68 -23.29 3.65
C ILE A 6 8.93 -23.75 4.39
N LEU A 7 9.77 -24.60 3.76
CA LEU A 7 11.03 -25.05 4.35
C LEU A 7 12.01 -23.91 4.62
N ILE A 8 12.07 -22.92 3.72
CA ILE A 8 12.87 -21.70 3.91
C ILE A 8 12.33 -20.90 5.10
N ASN A 9 11.01 -20.72 5.21
CA ASN A 9 10.40 -19.99 6.33
C ASN A 9 10.66 -20.63 7.70
N PHE A 10 10.85 -21.96 7.78
CA PHE A 10 11.29 -22.63 9.01
C PHE A 10 12.75 -22.29 9.41
N ARG A 11 13.54 -21.71 8.51
CA ARG A 11 14.95 -21.33 8.73
C ARG A 11 15.19 -19.82 8.69
N THR A 12 14.19 -19.03 8.35
CA THR A 12 14.28 -17.57 8.34
C THR A 12 14.25 -17.02 9.77
N THR A 13 15.20 -16.15 10.11
CA THR A 13 15.24 -15.48 11.41
C THR A 13 14.06 -14.51 11.57
N TYR A 14 13.63 -14.29 12.81
CA TYR A 14 12.62 -13.28 13.14
C TYR A 14 13.17 -12.31 14.19
N VAL A 15 12.63 -11.09 14.19
CA VAL A 15 12.95 -10.07 15.18
C VAL A 15 11.94 -10.19 16.32
N ASN A 16 12.42 -10.32 17.55
CA ASN A 16 11.57 -10.42 18.73
C ASN A 16 11.07 -9.02 19.14
N SER A 17 10.10 -8.93 20.08
CA SER A 17 9.58 -7.65 20.58
C SER A 17 10.62 -6.72 21.22
N ASN A 18 11.83 -7.23 21.50
CA ASN A 18 12.95 -6.47 22.03
C ASN A 18 13.95 -6.03 20.92
N ASP A 19 13.54 -6.07 19.65
CA ASP A 19 14.37 -5.78 18.46
C ASP A 19 15.63 -6.65 18.29
N GLU A 20 15.73 -7.75 19.04
CA GLU A 20 16.80 -8.73 18.90
C GLU A 20 16.49 -9.75 17.80
N VAL A 21 17.48 -10.03 16.95
CA VAL A 21 17.38 -11.05 15.91
C VAL A 21 17.56 -12.44 16.53
N VAL A 22 16.49 -13.23 16.57
CA VAL A 22 16.52 -14.59 17.10
C VAL A 22 16.86 -15.57 15.98
N SER A 23 18.02 -16.21 16.10
CA SER A 23 18.54 -17.19 15.11
C SER A 23 18.32 -18.65 15.51
N HIS A 24 17.83 -18.92 16.74
CA HIS A 24 17.66 -20.29 17.23
C HIS A 24 16.54 -21.05 16.50
N PRO A 25 16.84 -22.20 15.86
CA PRO A 25 15.89 -22.90 14.97
C PRO A 25 14.65 -23.42 15.70
N GLY A 26 14.76 -23.84 16.96
CA GLY A 26 13.62 -24.29 17.76
C GLY A 26 12.63 -23.17 18.08
N LYS A 27 13.13 -21.96 18.40
CA LYS A 27 12.29 -20.78 18.67
C LYS A 27 11.60 -20.30 17.39
N ILE A 28 12.31 -20.31 16.26
CA ILE A 28 11.77 -19.97 14.93
C ILE A 28 10.61 -20.92 14.57
N ALA A 29 10.81 -22.24 14.74
CA ALA A 29 9.79 -23.23 14.39
C ALA A 29 8.50 -23.07 15.22
N VAL A 30 8.60 -22.89 16.54
CA VAL A 30 7.43 -22.69 17.41
C VAL A 30 6.69 -21.40 17.05
N HIS A 31 7.42 -20.32 16.79
CA HIS A 31 6.85 -19.05 16.39
C HIS A 31 6.12 -19.16 15.03
N TYR A 32 6.75 -19.82 14.04
CA TYR A 32 6.16 -20.01 12.72
C TYR A 32 4.91 -20.92 12.75
N LEU A 33 4.95 -22.00 13.54
CA LEU A 33 3.82 -22.93 13.72
C LEU A 33 2.60 -22.28 14.37
N ARG A 34 2.80 -21.37 15.33
CA ARG A 34 1.70 -20.69 16.04
C ARG A 34 1.04 -19.58 15.20
N GLY A 35 1.73 -19.03 14.21
CA GLY A 35 1.23 -17.96 13.36
C GLY A 35 0.89 -18.41 11.95
N TRP A 36 1.89 -18.40 11.08
CA TRP A 36 1.70 -18.37 9.63
C TRP A 36 1.71 -19.72 8.95
N PHE A 37 2.15 -20.78 9.65
CA PHE A 37 2.24 -22.12 9.09
C PHE A 37 0.92 -22.63 8.50
N ILE A 38 -0.20 -22.48 9.22
CA ILE A 38 -1.51 -22.98 8.77
C ILE A 38 -1.92 -22.31 7.45
N ILE A 39 -1.76 -20.99 7.36
CA ILE A 39 -2.07 -20.21 6.16
C ILE A 39 -1.17 -20.66 5.00
N ASP A 40 0.12 -20.90 5.29
CA ASP A 40 1.08 -21.28 4.28
C ASP A 40 0.84 -22.71 3.76
N VAL A 41 0.45 -23.64 4.62
CA VAL A 41 0.10 -25.02 4.24
C VAL A 41 -1.17 -25.02 3.39
N VAL A 42 -2.24 -24.34 3.81
CA VAL A 42 -3.51 -24.29 3.06
C VAL A 42 -3.31 -23.71 1.65
N ALA A 43 -2.47 -22.67 1.51
CA ALA A 43 -2.15 -22.08 0.21
C ALA A 43 -1.27 -22.96 -0.71
N ALA A 44 -0.59 -23.96 -0.14
CA ALA A 44 0.29 -24.88 -0.85
C ALA A 44 -0.41 -26.16 -1.33
N ILE A 45 -1.63 -26.44 -0.86
CA ILE A 45 -2.39 -27.64 -1.23
C ILE A 45 -2.81 -27.55 -2.72
N PRO A 46 -2.42 -28.53 -3.57
CA PRO A 46 -2.88 -28.59 -4.96
C PRO A 46 -4.29 -29.21 -5.01
N PHE A 47 -5.31 -28.41 -4.72
CA PHE A 47 -6.72 -28.85 -4.72
C PHE A 47 -7.20 -29.39 -6.08
N ASP A 48 -6.52 -29.03 -7.18
CA ASP A 48 -6.83 -29.55 -8.52
C ASP A 48 -6.53 -31.05 -8.64
N LEU A 49 -5.53 -31.59 -7.92
CA LEU A 49 -5.13 -33.00 -8.01
C LEU A 49 -6.03 -33.91 -7.17
N LEU A 50 -6.59 -33.39 -6.08
CA LEU A 50 -7.38 -34.16 -5.11
C LEU A 50 -8.79 -34.52 -5.64
N LEU A 51 -9.22 -33.90 -6.72
CA LEU A 51 -10.57 -34.03 -7.28
C LEU A 51 -10.59 -34.48 -8.76
N VAL A 52 -9.44 -34.89 -9.32
CA VAL A 52 -9.38 -35.57 -10.63
C VAL A 52 -10.12 -36.91 -10.50
N GLY A 53 -11.39 -36.94 -10.88
CA GLY A 53 -12.24 -38.15 -10.83
C GLY A 53 -13.68 -37.96 -10.35
N LYS A 54 -14.06 -36.78 -9.84
CA LYS A 54 -15.47 -36.45 -9.51
C LYS A 54 -16.04 -35.47 -10.54
N ASN A 55 -16.87 -35.97 -11.45
CA ASN A 55 -17.54 -35.20 -12.50
C ASN A 55 -19.01 -34.93 -12.11
N SER A 56 -19.26 -34.19 -11.04
CA SER A 56 -20.62 -33.66 -10.78
C SER A 56 -20.62 -32.14 -10.86
N ASP A 57 -21.67 -31.55 -11.42
CA ASP A 57 -21.77 -30.09 -11.62
C ASP A 57 -21.60 -29.31 -10.30
N GLU A 58 -22.06 -29.84 -9.16
CA GLU A 58 -21.81 -29.28 -7.82
C GLU A 58 -20.34 -29.30 -7.40
N THR A 59 -19.56 -30.29 -7.83
CA THR A 59 -18.11 -30.32 -7.53
C THR A 59 -17.36 -29.27 -8.32
N THR A 60 -17.84 -28.86 -9.49
CA THR A 60 -17.17 -27.82 -10.30
C THR A 60 -17.26 -26.43 -9.68
N THR A 61 -18.38 -26.09 -9.01
CA THR A 61 -18.54 -24.83 -8.28
C THR A 61 -17.71 -24.80 -7.00
N LEU A 62 -17.64 -25.92 -6.26
CA LEU A 62 -16.77 -26.11 -5.10
C LEU A 62 -15.27 -26.06 -5.47
N ILE A 63 -14.88 -26.63 -6.62
CA ILE A 63 -13.51 -26.53 -7.17
C ILE A 63 -13.18 -25.07 -7.50
N GLY A 64 -14.12 -24.31 -8.06
CA GLY A 64 -13.98 -22.88 -8.32
C GLY A 64 -13.75 -22.06 -7.05
N LEU A 65 -14.50 -22.35 -5.98
CA LEU A 65 -14.33 -21.74 -4.66
C LEU A 65 -13.00 -22.13 -4.01
N LEU A 66 -12.56 -23.38 -4.09
CA LEU A 66 -11.26 -23.81 -3.56
C LEU A 66 -10.07 -23.18 -4.29
N LYS A 67 -10.21 -22.85 -5.58
CA LYS A 67 -9.20 -22.07 -6.31
C LYS A 67 -9.02 -20.67 -5.72
N THR A 68 -10.04 -20.10 -5.06
CA THR A 68 -9.91 -18.82 -4.37
C THR A 68 -8.96 -18.88 -3.16
N ALA A 69 -8.72 -20.05 -2.57
CA ALA A 69 -7.71 -20.24 -1.53
C ALA A 69 -6.29 -19.91 -2.03
N ARG A 70 -6.05 -19.95 -3.35
CA ARG A 70 -4.78 -19.47 -3.94
C ARG A 70 -4.56 -17.97 -3.72
N LEU A 71 -5.61 -17.19 -3.43
CA LEU A 71 -5.50 -15.75 -3.18
C LEU A 71 -4.98 -15.45 -1.78
N LEU A 72 -4.99 -16.41 -0.85
CA LEU A 72 -4.23 -16.33 0.41
C LEU A 72 -2.73 -16.14 0.17
N ARG A 73 -2.22 -16.47 -1.02
CA ARG A 73 -0.84 -16.19 -1.43
C ARG A 73 -0.55 -14.68 -1.50
N LEU A 74 -1.55 -13.84 -1.77
CA LEU A 74 -1.40 -12.38 -1.75
C LEU A 74 -1.05 -11.87 -0.35
N VAL A 75 -1.51 -12.55 0.71
CA VAL A 75 -1.14 -12.21 2.10
C VAL A 75 0.36 -12.41 2.34
N ARG A 76 1.00 -13.37 1.66
CA ARG A 76 2.47 -13.54 1.70
C ARG A 76 3.19 -12.38 1.01
N VAL A 77 2.66 -11.94 -0.14
CA VAL A 77 3.20 -10.80 -0.90
C VAL A 77 3.09 -9.53 -0.07
N ALA A 78 1.93 -9.29 0.56
CA ALA A 78 1.71 -8.16 1.47
C ALA A 78 2.73 -8.14 2.64
N ARG A 79 2.97 -9.29 3.29
CA ARG A 79 4.00 -9.41 4.35
C ARG A 79 5.41 -9.10 3.86
N LYS A 80 5.76 -9.51 2.65
CA LYS A 80 7.08 -9.23 2.08
C LYS A 80 7.22 -7.75 1.70
N ILE A 81 6.10 -7.11 1.33
CA ILE A 81 6.01 -5.67 1.05
C ILE A 81 6.14 -4.83 2.34
N ASP A 82 5.71 -5.29 3.52
CA ASP A 82 5.92 -4.54 4.78
C ASP A 82 7.41 -4.23 5.03
N ARG A 83 8.32 -5.12 4.61
CA ARG A 83 9.78 -4.88 4.69
C ARG A 83 10.30 -3.88 3.65
N TYR A 84 9.51 -3.58 2.62
CA TYR A 84 9.75 -2.59 1.57
C TYR A 84 8.75 -1.41 1.66
N SER A 85 8.07 -1.24 2.80
CA SER A 85 6.99 -0.27 3.05
C SER A 85 7.42 1.22 2.93
N GLU A 86 8.66 1.50 2.55
CA GLU A 86 9.10 2.85 2.22
C GLU A 86 8.46 3.39 0.92
N TYR A 87 7.94 2.52 0.06
CA TYR A 87 7.28 2.92 -1.18
C TYR A 87 5.75 2.94 -1.03
N GLY A 88 5.17 4.11 -0.73
CA GLY A 88 3.71 4.31 -0.73
C GLY A 88 3.01 3.85 -2.02
N ALA A 89 3.73 3.82 -3.14
CA ALA A 89 3.26 3.27 -4.42
C ALA A 89 2.96 1.75 -4.38
N ALA A 90 3.72 0.96 -3.61
CA ALA A 90 3.49 -0.49 -3.49
C ALA A 90 2.18 -0.79 -2.75
N VAL A 91 1.87 -0.01 -1.71
CA VAL A 91 0.61 -0.10 -0.97
C VAL A 91 -0.58 0.27 -1.88
N LEU A 92 -0.45 1.33 -2.68
CA LEU A 92 -1.47 1.72 -3.65
C LEU A 92 -1.71 0.63 -4.70
N LEU A 93 -0.65 0.06 -5.27
CA LEU A 93 -0.75 -1.03 -6.24
C LEU A 93 -1.44 -2.26 -5.62
N LEU A 94 -1.08 -2.62 -4.39
CA LEU A 94 -1.71 -3.71 -3.66
C LEU A 94 -3.22 -3.45 -3.45
N LEU A 95 -3.59 -2.22 -3.08
CA LEU A 95 -4.97 -1.84 -2.85
C LEU A 95 -5.80 -1.86 -4.15
N VAL A 96 -5.23 -1.40 -5.26
CA VAL A 96 -5.87 -1.48 -6.60
C VAL A 96 -6.02 -2.92 -7.05
N ALA A 97 -5.02 -3.78 -6.82
CA ALA A 97 -5.10 -5.20 -7.12
C ALA A 97 -6.17 -5.91 -6.28
N ALA A 98 -6.25 -5.58 -4.98
CA ALA A 98 -7.30 -6.09 -4.09
C ALA A 98 -8.70 -5.63 -4.54
N PHE A 99 -8.83 -4.38 -5.00
CA PHE A 99 -10.08 -3.85 -5.56
C PHE A 99 -10.54 -4.65 -6.79
N ALA A 100 -9.64 -4.86 -7.77
CA ALA A 100 -9.95 -5.64 -8.96
C ALA A 100 -10.34 -7.09 -8.63
N LEU A 101 -9.68 -7.68 -7.62
CA LEU A 101 -9.98 -9.03 -7.17
C LEU A 101 -11.36 -9.15 -6.53
N ILE A 102 -11.72 -8.22 -5.64
CA ILE A 102 -13.02 -8.20 -4.99
C ILE A 102 -14.13 -7.95 -6.02
N ALA A 103 -13.90 -7.06 -6.99
CA ALA A 103 -14.82 -6.86 -8.11
C ALA A 103 -15.06 -8.15 -8.90
N HIS A 104 -14.01 -8.90 -9.22
CA HIS A 104 -14.12 -10.20 -9.87
C HIS A 104 -14.92 -11.22 -9.04
N TRP A 105 -14.65 -11.33 -7.74
CA TRP A 105 -15.39 -12.24 -6.85
C TRP A 105 -16.87 -11.90 -6.77
N LEU A 106 -17.19 -10.61 -6.57
CA LEU A 106 -18.58 -10.15 -6.54
C LEU A 106 -19.26 -10.38 -7.89
N ALA A 107 -18.55 -10.25 -9.02
CA ALA A 107 -19.11 -10.54 -10.34
C ALA A 107 -19.44 -12.03 -10.51
N CYS A 108 -18.57 -12.91 -10.02
CA CYS A 108 -18.81 -14.35 -10.03
C CYS A 108 -19.99 -14.73 -9.13
N ILE A 109 -20.10 -14.15 -7.94
CA ILE A 109 -21.25 -14.36 -7.03
C ILE A 109 -22.53 -13.84 -7.69
N TRP A 110 -22.48 -12.68 -8.34
CA TRP A 110 -23.62 -12.11 -9.06
C TRP A 110 -24.14 -13.00 -10.18
N TYR A 111 -23.22 -13.58 -10.95
CA TYR A 111 -23.55 -14.56 -11.96
C TYR A 111 -24.11 -15.86 -11.37
N ALA A 112 -23.55 -16.33 -10.25
CA ALA A 112 -24.03 -17.53 -9.57
C ALA A 112 -25.47 -17.36 -9.05
N ILE A 113 -25.79 -16.19 -8.47
CA ILE A 113 -27.16 -15.85 -8.01
C ILE A 113 -28.14 -15.90 -9.18
N ALA A 114 -27.82 -15.23 -10.29
CA ALA A 114 -28.69 -15.25 -11.47
C ALA A 114 -28.87 -16.64 -12.07
N ASN A 115 -27.83 -17.46 -12.10
CA ASN A 115 -27.95 -18.83 -12.60
C ASN A 115 -28.81 -19.71 -11.68
N ALA A 116 -28.69 -19.53 -10.36
CA ALA A 116 -29.52 -20.23 -9.38
C ALA A 116 -31.00 -19.80 -9.45
N GLU A 117 -31.28 -18.50 -9.46
CA GLU A 117 -32.65 -17.98 -9.55
C GLU A 117 -33.32 -18.36 -10.88
N ARG A 118 -32.58 -18.36 -11.99
CA ARG A 118 -33.09 -18.79 -13.29
C ARG A 118 -33.64 -20.22 -13.28
N SER A 119 -33.07 -21.11 -12.47
CA SER A 119 -33.51 -22.50 -12.37
C SER A 119 -34.78 -22.69 -11.52
N MET A 120 -35.07 -21.72 -10.64
CA MET A 120 -36.11 -21.84 -9.61
C MET A 120 -37.35 -20.97 -9.90
N GLN A 121 -37.20 -19.88 -10.67
CA GLN A 121 -38.21 -18.82 -10.75
C GLN A 121 -38.87 -18.70 -12.14
N GLU A 122 -40.19 -18.79 -12.17
CA GLU A 122 -41.06 -18.44 -13.31
C GLU A 122 -41.96 -17.28 -12.85
N PRO A 123 -41.94 -16.06 -13.46
CA PRO A 123 -41.31 -15.70 -14.72
C PRO A 123 -39.82 -15.33 -14.62
N LYS A 124 -39.10 -15.57 -15.73
CA LYS A 124 -37.67 -15.29 -15.91
C LYS A 124 -37.39 -13.80 -16.12
N ILE A 125 -37.30 -13.06 -15.01
CA ILE A 125 -37.10 -11.59 -15.00
C ILE A 125 -35.68 -11.15 -14.63
N GLY A 126 -34.77 -12.08 -14.34
CA GLY A 126 -33.42 -11.76 -13.87
C GLY A 126 -32.57 -11.00 -14.89
N TRP A 127 -31.46 -10.41 -14.43
CA TRP A 127 -30.59 -9.60 -15.30
C TRP A 127 -30.03 -10.40 -16.50
N LEU A 128 -29.88 -11.72 -16.33
CA LEU A 128 -29.36 -12.61 -17.36
C LEU A 128 -30.34 -12.80 -18.53
N ASP A 129 -31.65 -12.73 -18.26
CA ASP A 129 -32.70 -12.77 -19.27
C ASP A 129 -32.86 -11.42 -19.96
N ALA A 130 -32.73 -10.32 -19.21
CA ALA A 130 -32.65 -8.98 -19.79
C ALA A 130 -31.45 -8.86 -20.75
N LEU A 131 -30.29 -9.40 -20.39
CA LEU A 131 -29.11 -9.45 -21.26
C LEU A 131 -29.35 -10.28 -22.52
N ALA A 132 -30.00 -11.44 -22.40
CA ALA A 132 -30.34 -12.27 -23.55
C ALA A 132 -31.27 -11.55 -24.53
N ASN A 133 -32.23 -10.79 -24.02
CA ASN A 133 -33.13 -9.97 -24.82
C ASN A 133 -32.36 -8.86 -25.57
N MET A 134 -31.48 -8.13 -24.86
CA MET A 134 -30.66 -7.06 -25.47
C MET A 134 -29.68 -7.56 -26.53
N THR A 135 -29.14 -8.77 -26.36
CA THR A 135 -28.18 -9.37 -27.29
C THR A 135 -28.83 -10.20 -28.40
N HIS A 136 -30.17 -10.31 -28.40
CA HIS A 136 -30.95 -11.20 -29.27
C HIS A 136 -30.49 -12.68 -29.21
N GLN A 137 -29.84 -13.08 -28.12
CA GLN A 137 -29.38 -14.45 -27.87
C GLN A 137 -30.30 -15.12 -26.86
N PHE A 138 -31.52 -15.40 -27.28
CA PHE A 138 -32.53 -16.03 -26.45
C PHE A 138 -32.13 -17.45 -26.04
N TYR A 139 -32.53 -17.84 -24.84
CA TYR A 139 -32.29 -19.18 -24.34
C TYR A 139 -33.24 -20.17 -25.03
N ASN A 140 -32.77 -20.84 -26.07
CA ASN A 140 -33.47 -21.93 -26.74
C ASN A 140 -32.91 -23.29 -26.29
N ASN A 141 -33.71 -24.35 -26.42
CA ASN A 141 -33.31 -25.73 -26.06
C ASN A 141 -32.08 -26.24 -26.84
N THR A 142 -31.69 -25.59 -27.95
CA THR A 142 -30.58 -25.99 -28.83
C THR A 142 -29.41 -25.01 -28.84
N GLN A 143 -29.63 -23.74 -28.50
CA GLN A 143 -28.59 -22.71 -28.41
C GLN A 143 -28.72 -22.00 -27.06
N GLY A 144 -27.84 -22.38 -26.13
CA GLY A 144 -27.90 -21.96 -24.73
C GLY A 144 -27.48 -20.52 -24.51
N GLY A 145 -28.38 -19.56 -24.77
CA GLY A 145 -28.30 -18.17 -24.32
C GLY A 145 -27.03 -17.40 -24.69
N PRO A 146 -26.74 -16.27 -24.02
CA PRO A 146 -25.61 -15.43 -24.36
C PRO A 146 -24.27 -16.11 -24.08
N SER A 147 -23.26 -15.75 -24.88
CA SER A 147 -21.90 -16.29 -24.75
C SER A 147 -21.32 -16.12 -23.34
N ILE A 148 -20.46 -17.04 -22.90
CA ILE A 148 -19.82 -16.98 -21.56
C ILE A 148 -19.02 -15.69 -21.38
N LYS A 149 -18.39 -15.20 -22.45
CA LYS A 149 -17.65 -13.93 -22.47
C LYS A 149 -18.59 -12.75 -22.23
N SER A 150 -19.74 -12.70 -22.90
CA SER A 150 -20.73 -11.65 -22.70
C SER A 150 -21.27 -11.66 -21.26
N LYS A 151 -21.65 -12.83 -20.74
CA LYS A 151 -22.11 -12.98 -19.34
C LYS A 151 -21.08 -12.46 -18.33
N TYR A 152 -19.80 -12.85 -18.50
CA TYR A 152 -18.71 -12.44 -17.62
C TYR A 152 -18.40 -10.94 -17.70
N VAL A 153 -18.28 -10.38 -18.91
CA VAL A 153 -18.01 -8.95 -19.11
C VAL A 153 -19.13 -8.10 -18.54
N THR A 154 -20.39 -8.47 -18.77
CA THR A 154 -21.55 -7.76 -18.21
C THR A 154 -21.59 -7.82 -16.68
N ALA A 155 -21.30 -8.99 -16.08
CA ALA A 155 -21.25 -9.13 -14.62
C ALA A 155 -20.11 -8.32 -13.99
N LEU A 156 -18.93 -8.31 -14.62
CA LEU A 156 -17.83 -7.43 -14.20
C LEU A 156 -18.19 -5.96 -14.35
N TYR A 157 -18.80 -5.57 -15.46
CA TYR A 157 -19.20 -4.20 -15.69
C TYR A 157 -20.22 -3.70 -14.65
N PHE A 158 -21.23 -4.51 -14.31
CA PHE A 158 -22.19 -4.19 -13.24
C PHE A 158 -21.51 -4.01 -11.87
N THR A 159 -20.60 -4.93 -11.51
CA THR A 159 -19.92 -4.86 -10.21
C THR A 159 -18.92 -3.73 -10.13
N PHE A 160 -18.14 -3.47 -11.18
CA PHE A 160 -17.24 -2.30 -11.22
C PHE A 160 -18.02 -0.98 -11.17
N SER A 161 -19.12 -0.85 -11.93
CA SER A 161 -19.94 0.36 -11.90
C SER A 161 -20.64 0.59 -10.56
N SER A 162 -21.02 -0.48 -9.86
CA SER A 162 -21.60 -0.41 -8.51
C SER A 162 -20.53 -0.09 -7.45
N LEU A 163 -19.36 -0.74 -7.50
CA LEU A 163 -18.25 -0.53 -6.57
C LEU A 163 -17.64 0.88 -6.69
N THR A 164 -17.60 1.44 -7.90
CA THR A 164 -17.13 2.81 -8.15
C THR A 164 -18.21 3.87 -7.95
N SER A 165 -19.42 3.47 -7.52
CA SER A 165 -20.58 4.35 -7.33
C SER A 165 -21.04 5.12 -8.58
N VAL A 166 -20.65 4.68 -9.78
CA VAL A 166 -21.05 5.33 -11.05
C VAL A 166 -22.48 4.95 -11.44
N GLY A 167 -22.82 3.66 -11.34
CA GLY A 167 -24.21 3.18 -11.46
C GLY A 167 -24.96 3.60 -12.73
N PHE A 168 -24.42 3.31 -13.93
CA PHE A 168 -25.03 3.70 -15.21
C PHE A 168 -26.46 3.20 -15.45
N GLY A 169 -26.91 2.14 -14.77
CA GLY A 169 -28.30 1.67 -14.77
C GLY A 169 -28.74 0.85 -16.00
N ASN A 170 -27.85 0.64 -16.97
CA ASN A 170 -28.07 -0.24 -18.13
C ASN A 170 -28.14 -1.74 -17.78
N VAL A 171 -27.49 -2.15 -16.69
CA VAL A 171 -27.64 -3.47 -16.09
C VAL A 171 -28.16 -3.25 -14.67
N SER A 172 -29.37 -3.73 -14.40
CA SER A 172 -30.04 -3.49 -13.12
C SER A 172 -30.49 -4.80 -12.46
N PRO A 173 -30.50 -4.84 -11.11
CA PRO A 173 -31.12 -5.93 -10.36
C PRO A 173 -32.65 -5.86 -10.51
N ASN A 174 -33.26 -6.93 -10.96
CA ASN A 174 -34.72 -7.02 -11.16
C ASN A 174 -35.39 -7.82 -10.04
N THR A 175 -34.77 -8.92 -9.59
CA THR A 175 -35.31 -9.77 -8.51
C THR A 175 -35.02 -9.19 -7.13
N ASN A 176 -35.72 -9.69 -6.10
CA ASN A 176 -35.48 -9.25 -4.72
C ASN A 176 -34.10 -9.71 -4.20
N MET A 177 -33.65 -10.92 -4.55
CA MET A 177 -32.30 -11.38 -4.18
C MET A 177 -31.23 -10.57 -4.89
N GLU A 178 -31.48 -10.27 -6.18
CA GLU A 178 -30.62 -9.43 -6.98
C GLU A 178 -30.46 -8.03 -6.33
N LYS A 179 -31.56 -7.44 -5.86
CA LYS A 179 -31.57 -6.14 -5.17
C LYS A 179 -30.87 -6.16 -3.81
N ILE A 180 -31.11 -7.21 -3.00
CA ILE A 180 -30.43 -7.36 -1.69
C ILE A 180 -28.92 -7.45 -1.90
N PHE A 181 -28.48 -8.26 -2.87
CA PHE A 181 -27.06 -8.34 -3.21
C PHE A 181 -26.50 -7.00 -3.70
N ALA A 182 -27.23 -6.27 -4.54
CA ALA A 182 -26.81 -4.95 -5.00
C ALA A 182 -26.62 -3.96 -3.83
N ILE A 183 -27.52 -3.96 -2.83
CA ILE A 183 -27.37 -3.13 -1.62
C ILE A 183 -26.07 -3.48 -0.88
N ILE A 184 -25.78 -4.77 -0.70
CA ILE A 184 -24.53 -5.21 -0.04
C ILE A 184 -23.30 -4.75 -0.84
N VAL A 185 -23.31 -4.92 -2.17
CA VAL A 185 -22.20 -4.50 -3.04
C VAL A 185 -22.00 -2.98 -2.97
N MET A 186 -23.06 -2.19 -2.94
CA MET A 186 -22.97 -0.73 -2.81
C MET A 186 -22.35 -0.31 -1.47
N LEU A 187 -22.73 -0.97 -0.36
CA LEU A 187 -22.13 -0.71 0.95
C LEU A 187 -20.63 -1.06 0.97
N VAL A 188 -20.27 -2.26 0.50
CA VAL A 188 -18.86 -2.68 0.40
C VAL A 188 -18.07 -1.75 -0.52
N GLY A 189 -18.66 -1.37 -1.65
CA GLY A 189 -18.07 -0.43 -2.62
C GLY A 189 -17.76 0.92 -2.00
N SER A 190 -18.70 1.50 -1.23
CA SER A 190 -18.50 2.78 -0.57
C SER A 190 -17.31 2.78 0.40
N LEU A 191 -17.16 1.73 1.21
CA LEU A 191 -16.06 1.58 2.17
C LEU A 191 -14.71 1.40 1.45
N MET A 192 -14.69 0.57 0.40
CA MET A 192 -13.48 0.35 -0.40
C MET A 192 -13.05 1.61 -1.13
N TYR A 193 -13.99 2.32 -1.76
CA TYR A 193 -13.72 3.57 -2.47
C TYR A 193 -13.15 4.62 -1.51
N ALA A 194 -13.75 4.80 -0.33
CA ALA A 194 -13.23 5.69 0.71
C ALA A 194 -11.80 5.33 1.13
N SER A 195 -11.50 4.03 1.29
CA SER A 195 -10.15 3.56 1.64
C SER A 195 -9.13 3.87 0.53
N ILE A 196 -9.47 3.65 -0.74
CA ILE A 196 -8.59 3.98 -1.88
C ILE A 196 -8.28 5.47 -1.93
N PHE A 197 -9.30 6.32 -1.87
CA PHE A 197 -9.12 7.77 -1.89
C PHE A 197 -8.33 8.28 -0.68
N GLY A 198 -8.57 7.71 0.51
CA GLY A 198 -7.80 8.02 1.72
C GLY A 198 -6.31 7.72 1.56
N ASN A 199 -5.97 6.55 1.00
CA ASN A 199 -4.58 6.17 0.76
C ASN A 199 -3.92 7.04 -0.32
N VAL A 200 -4.63 7.34 -1.42
CA VAL A 200 -4.14 8.26 -2.46
C VAL A 200 -3.86 9.65 -1.87
N SER A 201 -4.78 10.18 -1.06
CA SER A 201 -4.61 11.46 -0.39
C SER A 201 -3.39 11.46 0.54
N ALA A 202 -3.20 10.42 1.34
CA ALA A 202 -2.04 10.29 2.23
C ALA A 202 -0.71 10.24 1.44
N ILE A 203 -0.68 9.54 0.30
CA ILE A 203 0.51 9.50 -0.57
C ILE A 203 0.80 10.88 -1.15
N ILE A 204 -0.22 11.58 -1.66
CA ILE A 204 -0.08 12.95 -2.18
C ILE A 204 0.46 13.87 -1.09
N GLN A 205 -0.09 13.82 0.13
CA GLN A 205 0.38 14.62 1.26
C GLN A 205 1.86 14.33 1.59
N ARG A 206 2.28 13.06 1.55
CA ARG A 206 3.68 12.67 1.76
C ARG A 206 4.59 13.18 0.65
N LEU A 207 4.18 13.05 -0.61
CA LEU A 207 4.95 13.51 -1.78
C LEU A 207 5.19 15.02 -1.76
N TYR A 208 4.18 15.80 -1.38
CA TYR A 208 4.27 17.25 -1.32
C TYR A 208 4.69 17.79 0.05
N SER A 209 5.01 16.92 1.02
CA SER A 209 5.34 17.35 2.39
C SER A 209 6.56 18.27 2.46
N GLY A 210 7.62 17.98 1.67
CA GLY A 210 8.82 18.81 1.60
C GLY A 210 8.56 20.20 1.01
N THR A 211 7.85 20.26 -0.13
CA THR A 211 7.48 21.52 -0.79
C THR A 211 6.51 22.34 0.06
N ALA A 212 5.56 21.67 0.73
CA ALA A 212 4.65 22.32 1.67
C ALA A 212 5.42 22.96 2.84
N ARG A 213 6.40 22.24 3.41
CA ARG A 213 7.27 22.77 4.48
C ARG A 213 8.05 24.00 4.02
N TYR A 214 8.64 23.96 2.82
CA TYR A 214 9.33 25.11 2.22
C TYR A 214 8.40 26.33 2.13
N HIS A 215 7.20 26.15 1.56
CA HIS A 215 6.23 27.24 1.42
C HIS A 215 5.74 27.77 2.77
N THR A 216 5.47 26.91 3.76
CA THR A 216 5.07 27.34 5.10
C THR A 216 6.14 28.20 5.77
N GLN A 217 7.42 27.81 5.68
CA GLN A 217 8.52 28.60 6.26
C GLN A 217 8.74 29.92 5.51
N LEU A 218 8.69 29.90 4.17
CA LEU A 218 8.76 31.12 3.37
C LEU A 218 7.62 32.10 3.68
N LEU A 219 6.40 31.59 3.90
CA LEU A 219 5.26 32.41 4.30
C LEU A 219 5.49 33.08 5.65
N ARG A 220 6.08 32.39 6.63
CA ARG A 220 6.45 32.98 7.94
C ARG A 220 7.46 34.11 7.79
N VAL A 221 8.48 33.93 6.95
CA VAL A 221 9.46 34.99 6.64
C VAL A 221 8.78 36.19 5.98
N LYS A 222 7.88 35.96 5.01
CA LYS A 222 7.13 37.05 4.35
C LYS A 222 6.20 37.78 5.32
N GLU A 223 5.57 37.07 6.24
CA GLU A 223 4.70 37.65 7.26
C GLU A 223 5.50 38.51 8.25
N PHE A 224 6.68 38.04 8.68
CA PHE A 224 7.62 38.81 9.49
C PHE A 224 8.05 40.12 8.79
N ILE A 225 8.42 40.04 7.52
CA ILE A 225 8.76 41.20 6.68
C ILE A 225 7.60 42.20 6.61
N ARG A 226 6.37 41.70 6.43
CA ARG A 226 5.16 42.54 6.36
C ARG A 226 4.82 43.19 7.69
N PHE A 227 4.94 42.46 8.80
CA PHE A 227 4.62 42.94 10.14
C PHE A 227 5.56 44.07 10.56
N HIS A 228 6.86 43.93 10.30
CA HIS A 228 7.87 44.93 10.65
C HIS A 228 8.07 46.03 9.59
N GLN A 229 7.28 46.03 8.50
CA GLN A 229 7.38 47.01 7.41
C GLN A 229 8.81 47.16 6.86
N ILE A 230 9.47 46.03 6.61
CA ILE A 230 10.87 46.01 6.18
C ILE A 230 10.99 46.60 4.76
N PRO A 231 11.93 47.53 4.51
CA PRO A 231 12.11 48.15 3.19
C PRO A 231 12.50 47.12 2.11
N ASN A 232 12.00 47.33 0.89
CA ASN A 232 12.18 46.43 -0.26
C ASN A 232 13.61 45.89 -0.49
N PRO A 233 14.69 46.68 -0.40
CA PRO A 233 16.06 46.15 -0.58
C PRO A 233 16.45 45.12 0.49
N LEU A 234 16.04 45.30 1.76
CA LEU A 234 16.34 44.34 2.82
C LEU A 234 15.43 43.11 2.74
N ARG A 235 14.16 43.31 2.34
CA ARG A 235 13.23 42.23 2.05
C ARG A 235 13.79 41.27 0.99
N GLN A 236 14.28 41.80 -0.13
CA GLN A 236 14.79 40.96 -1.21
C GLN A 236 15.99 40.12 -0.74
N ARG A 237 16.92 40.73 0.00
CA ARG A 237 18.06 40.03 0.61
C ARG A 237 17.63 38.92 1.57
N LEU A 238 16.60 39.15 2.39
CA LEU A 238 16.05 38.14 3.30
C LEU A 238 15.43 36.95 2.55
N GLU A 239 14.64 37.22 1.51
CA GLU A 239 14.02 36.16 0.69
C GLU A 239 15.09 35.34 -0.07
N GLU A 240 16.10 35.99 -0.64
CA GLU A 240 17.22 35.34 -1.34
C GLU A 240 18.09 34.50 -0.39
N TYR A 241 18.44 35.03 0.79
CA TYR A 241 19.17 34.27 1.80
C TYR A 241 18.40 33.02 2.23
N PHE A 242 17.10 33.16 2.50
CA PHE A 242 16.26 32.01 2.88
C PHE A 242 16.22 30.94 1.79
N GLN A 243 16.08 31.34 0.52
CA GLN A 243 16.11 30.40 -0.62
C GLN A 243 17.45 29.68 -0.70
N HIS A 244 18.57 30.41 -0.61
CA HIS A 244 19.90 29.82 -0.64
C HIS A 244 20.12 28.85 0.53
N ALA A 245 19.81 29.27 1.75
CA ALA A 245 19.91 28.44 2.95
C ALA A 245 19.06 27.17 2.82
N TRP A 246 17.84 27.27 2.27
CA TRP A 246 16.98 26.11 2.04
C TRP A 246 17.54 25.16 0.98
N THR A 247 18.09 25.67 -0.13
CA THR A 247 18.70 24.82 -1.16
C THR A 247 19.94 24.08 -0.66
N TYR A 248 20.68 24.68 0.28
CA TYR A 248 21.87 24.07 0.88
C TYR A 248 21.51 23.03 1.96
N THR A 249 20.58 23.36 2.84
CA THR A 249 20.22 22.52 4.00
C THR A 249 19.04 21.58 3.75
N ASN A 250 18.30 21.75 2.65
CA ASN A 250 16.98 21.15 2.40
C ASN A 250 15.97 21.39 3.54
N GLY A 251 16.16 22.46 4.31
CA GLY A 251 15.35 22.77 5.49
C GLY A 251 15.60 21.83 6.68
N ILE A 252 16.72 21.11 6.72
CA ILE A 252 17.09 20.26 7.84
C ILE A 252 17.77 21.11 8.91
N ASP A 253 17.28 21.03 10.15
CA ASP A 253 17.94 21.62 11.31
C ASP A 253 19.01 20.66 11.82
N MET A 254 20.27 20.95 11.52
CA MET A 254 21.42 20.09 11.85
C MET A 254 21.53 19.86 13.36
N ASN A 255 21.24 20.87 14.18
CA ASN A 255 21.34 20.75 15.64
C ASN A 255 20.24 19.84 16.20
N MET A 256 19.03 19.92 15.63
CA MET A 256 17.94 19.01 16.01
C MET A 256 18.26 17.56 15.62
N VAL A 257 18.87 17.34 14.46
CA VAL A 257 19.27 16.01 13.99
C VAL A 257 20.38 15.43 14.86
N LEU A 258 21.41 16.20 15.17
CA LEU A 258 22.55 15.74 15.97
C LEU A 258 22.13 15.33 17.38
N LYS A 259 21.24 16.10 18.03
CA LYS A 259 20.67 15.76 19.35
C LYS A 259 19.90 14.44 19.38
N GLY A 260 19.50 13.89 18.23
CA GLY A 260 18.86 12.58 18.13
C GLY A 260 19.82 11.39 18.27
N PHE A 261 21.14 11.62 18.22
CA PHE A 261 22.15 10.57 18.29
C PHE A 261 22.89 10.58 19.64
N PRO A 262 23.49 9.46 20.08
CA PRO A 262 24.41 9.43 21.22
C PRO A 262 25.64 10.33 20.99
N GLU A 263 26.20 10.90 22.05
CA GLU A 263 27.34 11.84 22.02
C GLU A 263 28.54 11.29 21.22
N CYS A 264 28.86 9.99 21.31
CA CYS A 264 29.94 9.38 20.54
C CYS A 264 29.70 9.48 19.02
N LEU A 265 28.46 9.25 18.56
CA LEU A 265 28.11 9.36 17.14
C LEU A 265 28.03 10.81 16.69
N GLN A 266 27.61 11.74 17.56
CA GLN A 266 27.63 13.17 17.26
C GLN A 266 29.06 13.65 16.98
N ALA A 267 30.03 13.26 17.82
CA ALA A 267 31.43 13.60 17.64
C ALA A 267 31.99 13.06 16.31
N ASP A 268 31.69 11.81 15.97
CA ASP A 268 32.12 11.20 14.70
C ASP A 268 31.53 11.92 13.47
N ILE A 269 30.24 12.28 13.52
CA ILE A 269 29.57 13.04 12.46
C ILE A 269 30.20 14.43 12.30
N CYS A 270 30.44 15.13 13.41
CA CYS A 270 31.03 16.48 13.38
C CYS A 270 32.47 16.46 12.82
N LEU A 271 33.28 15.47 13.22
CA LEU A 271 34.61 15.24 12.63
C LEU A 271 34.54 15.00 11.13
N HIS A 272 33.55 14.23 10.66
CA HIS A 272 33.36 13.96 9.24
C HIS A 272 32.96 15.22 8.46
N LEU A 273 31.97 15.98 8.95
CA LEU A 273 31.50 17.22 8.32
C LEU A 273 32.63 18.25 8.19
N ASN A 274 33.48 18.36 9.20
CA ASN A 274 34.57 19.34 9.25
C ASN A 274 35.91 18.81 8.72
N ARG A 275 35.97 17.59 8.16
CA ARG A 275 37.20 16.94 7.72
C ARG A 275 38.03 17.78 6.74
N ASN A 276 37.38 18.49 5.84
CA ASN A 276 38.07 19.33 4.85
C ASN A 276 38.76 20.53 5.51
N LEU A 277 38.12 21.17 6.49
CA LEU A 277 38.72 22.27 7.25
C LEU A 277 39.90 21.78 8.10
N LEU A 278 39.74 20.63 8.77
CA LEU A 278 40.77 20.00 9.59
C LEU A 278 42.02 19.61 8.78
N ASN A 279 41.84 19.12 7.55
CA ASN A 279 42.95 18.74 6.68
C ASN A 279 43.65 19.93 6.02
N THR A 280 42.96 21.06 5.85
CA THR A 280 43.50 22.24 5.14
C THR A 280 44.25 23.19 6.09
N CYS A 281 43.93 23.17 7.40
CA CYS A 281 44.58 24.00 8.40
C CYS A 281 45.68 23.25 9.18
N PRO A 282 46.97 23.54 8.97
CA PRO A 282 48.07 22.85 9.65
C PRO A 282 48.10 23.01 11.18
N GLY A 283 47.42 24.03 11.72
CA GLY A 283 47.25 24.21 13.17
C GLY A 283 46.29 23.19 13.82
N LEU A 284 45.24 22.77 13.11
CA LEU A 284 44.23 21.81 13.60
C LEU A 284 44.64 20.36 13.38
N GLN A 285 45.46 20.10 12.36
CA GLN A 285 46.04 18.78 12.10
C GLN A 285 46.87 18.24 13.27
N ARG A 286 47.45 19.15 14.08
CA ARG A 286 48.18 18.81 15.32
C ARG A 286 47.28 18.50 16.52
N CYS A 287 46.04 19.00 16.52
CA CYS A 287 45.06 18.77 17.60
C CYS A 287 44.24 17.49 17.38
N GLN A 288 44.17 16.97 16.14
CA GLN A 288 43.43 15.76 15.79
C GLN A 288 43.89 14.50 16.57
N SER A 289 45.14 14.43 17.01
CA SER A 289 45.65 13.33 17.84
C SER A 289 45.37 13.49 19.34
N ARG A 290 44.78 14.62 19.76
CA ARG A 290 44.61 15.02 21.17
C ARG A 290 43.18 15.42 21.55
N MET A 291 42.26 15.44 20.59
CA MET A 291 40.90 15.93 20.81
C MET A 291 40.03 14.87 21.51
N SER A 292 39.66 15.14 22.76
CA SER A 292 38.61 14.43 23.48
C SER A 292 37.21 14.86 22.97
N PRO A 293 36.17 14.02 23.12
CA PRO A 293 34.82 14.30 22.61
C PRO A 293 34.28 15.69 22.99
N GLY A 294 34.56 16.18 24.20
CA GLY A 294 34.07 17.47 24.69
C GLY A 294 34.66 18.73 24.03
N THR A 295 35.73 18.62 23.24
CA THR A 295 36.32 19.76 22.50
C THR A 295 35.64 19.98 21.14
N VAL A 296 34.82 19.03 20.69
CA VAL A 296 34.11 19.09 19.40
C VAL A 296 32.84 19.95 19.53
N ASP A 297 32.22 19.99 20.72
CA ASP A 297 31.06 20.84 21.02
C ASP A 297 31.42 22.34 20.95
N GLU A 298 32.61 22.74 21.41
CA GLU A 298 33.08 24.14 21.37
C GLU A 298 33.31 24.66 19.94
N ILE A 299 33.74 23.80 19.02
CA ILE A 299 33.93 24.18 17.60
C ILE A 299 32.58 24.40 16.91
N GLN A 300 31.53 23.73 17.37
CA GLN A 300 30.21 23.81 16.76
C GLN A 300 29.47 25.10 17.13
N ASP A 301 29.63 25.61 18.35
CA ASP A 301 29.07 26.91 18.75
C ASP A 301 29.75 28.08 18.02
N ASP A 302 31.06 28.01 17.78
CA ASP A 302 31.79 29.03 17.02
C ASP A 302 31.52 28.96 15.51
N ALA A 303 31.31 27.77 14.94
CA ALA A 303 30.93 27.62 13.54
C ALA A 303 29.46 28.01 13.28
N CYS A 304 28.52 27.75 14.20
CA CYS A 304 27.12 28.18 14.02
C CYS A 304 26.91 29.68 14.22
N THR A 305 27.82 30.38 14.91
CA THR A 305 27.75 31.84 15.12
C THR A 305 28.51 32.65 14.07
N SER A 306 29.33 31.99 13.24
CA SER A 306 30.18 32.64 12.22
C SER A 306 29.73 32.43 10.76
N TRP A 307 28.58 31.80 10.51
CA TRP A 307 27.95 31.64 9.19
C TRP A 307 26.49 32.11 9.14
#